data_AF-A0A744XDU0-F1
#
_entry.id   AF-A0A744XDU0-F1
#
_cell.length_a   1.000
_cell.length_b   1.000
_cell.length_c   1.000
_cell.angle_alpha   90.00
_cell.angle_beta   90.00
_cell.angle_gamma   90.00
#
_symmetry.space_group_name_H-M   'P 1'
#
loop_
_entity.id
_entity.type
_entity.pdbx_description
1 polymer ?
#
loop_
_entity_poly.entity_id
_entity_poly.type
_entity_poly.pdbx_seq_one_letter_code
_entity_poly.pdbx_strand_id
1 'polypeptide(L)'
;MMLTFVWITLRFIHFASLMLVYGCALYGAWLAPASIRRLMTRRFLHLQRHAAAWSVISAAFMLAIQGGLMGGGWPDVFSVSVWGAVLQTRFGAVWIWQIILALVTLAVVIIAPVKMQRRLLILTVAQFILLAGVGHATMRDGVAGTLQQINHA
;
A
#
# COMPACT_ATOMS: atom_id res chain seq x y z
N MET A 1 19.62 -12.92 -2.13
CA MET A 1 18.49 -13.86 -1.95
C MET A 1 17.62 -13.55 -0.72
N MET A 2 18.19 -13.27 0.47
CA MET A 2 17.38 -12.96 1.66
C MET A 2 16.55 -11.66 1.55
N LEU A 3 17.13 -10.55 1.07
CA LEU A 3 16.39 -9.27 0.91
C LEU A 3 15.21 -9.40 -0.05
N THR A 4 15.38 -10.11 -1.16
CA THR A 4 14.32 -10.35 -2.14
C THR A 4 13.15 -11.13 -1.53
N PHE A 5 13.44 -12.13 -0.70
CA PHE A 5 12.41 -12.87 0.03
C PHE A 5 11.65 -11.99 1.02
N VAL A 6 12.36 -11.13 1.77
CA VAL A 6 11.75 -10.16 2.69
C VAL A 6 10.87 -9.18 1.92
N TRP A 7 11.34 -8.68 0.79
CA TRP A 7 10.57 -7.79 -0.09
C TRP A 7 9.27 -8.44 -0.58
N ILE A 8 9.32 -9.69 -1.07
CA ILE A 8 8.13 -10.44 -1.52
C ILE A 8 7.16 -10.65 -0.36
N THR A 9 7.66 -11.03 0.82
CA THR A 9 6.85 -11.26 2.01
C THR A 9 6.17 -9.97 2.48
N LEU A 10 6.90 -8.86 2.54
CA LEU A 10 6.35 -7.56 2.89
C LEU A 10 5.30 -7.10 1.88
N ARG A 11 5.54 -7.31 0.58
CA ARG A 11 4.56 -7.03 -0.47
C ARG A 11 3.30 -7.83 -0.24
N PHE A 12 3.41 -9.14 0.01
CA PHE A 12 2.26 -9.99 0.33
C PHE A 12 1.47 -9.47 1.54
N ILE A 13 2.15 -9.14 2.65
CA ILE A 13 1.52 -8.57 3.85
C ILE A 13 0.83 -7.23 3.54
N HIS A 14 1.46 -6.37 2.75
CA HIS A 14 0.90 -5.09 2.36
C HIS A 14 -0.39 -5.27 1.54
N PHE A 15 -0.37 -6.13 0.51
CA PHE A 15 -1.56 -6.42 -0.29
C PHE A 15 -2.66 -7.09 0.54
N ALA A 16 -2.33 -8.11 1.34
CA ALA A 16 -3.30 -8.81 2.17
C ALA A 16 -3.97 -7.87 3.18
N SER A 17 -3.19 -7.02 3.84
CA SER A 17 -3.70 -6.02 4.77
C SER A 17 -4.60 -4.98 4.09
N LEU A 18 -4.20 -4.48 2.92
CA LEU A 18 -5.00 -3.52 2.15
C LEU A 18 -6.32 -4.14 1.66
N MET A 19 -6.27 -5.37 1.14
CA MET A 19 -7.47 -6.13 0.72
C MET A 19 -8.42 -6.36 1.89
N LEU A 20 -7.88 -6.60 3.10
CA LEU A 20 -8.71 -6.80 4.29
C LEU A 20 -9.41 -5.51 4.72
N VAL A 21 -8.71 -4.37 4.71
CA VAL A 21 -9.33 -3.07 4.99
C VAL A 21 -10.41 -2.74 3.95
N TYR A 22 -10.12 -2.98 2.67
CA TYR A 22 -11.05 -2.79 1.56
C TYR A 22 -12.31 -3.66 1.73
N GLY A 23 -12.15 -4.95 1.99
CA GLY A 23 -13.26 -5.88 2.19
C GLY A 23 -14.15 -5.47 3.36
N CYS A 24 -13.55 -5.12 4.50
CA CYS A 24 -14.30 -4.59 5.65
C CYS A 24 -15.07 -3.30 5.30
N ALA A 25 -14.44 -2.41 4.53
CA ALA A 25 -15.07 -1.17 4.08
C ALA A 25 -16.21 -1.37 3.08
N LEU A 26 -16.05 -2.31 2.15
CA LEU A 26 -17.07 -2.68 1.18
C LEU A 26 -18.32 -3.26 1.87
N TYR A 27 -18.12 -4.14 2.85
CA TYR A 27 -19.22 -4.65 3.67
C TYR A 27 -19.89 -3.55 4.49
N GLY A 28 -19.11 -2.69 5.14
CA GLY A 28 -19.62 -1.60 5.95
C GLY A 28 -20.34 -0.51 5.15
N ALA A 29 -19.98 -0.31 3.87
CA ALA A 29 -20.54 0.72 3.02
C ALA A 29 -21.74 0.26 2.18
N TRP A 30 -21.72 -0.97 1.65
CA TRP A 30 -22.70 -1.40 0.63
C TRP A 30 -23.31 -2.78 0.85
N LEU A 31 -22.52 -3.82 1.18
CA LEU A 31 -23.02 -5.20 1.16
C LEU A 31 -23.84 -5.61 2.40
N ALA A 32 -23.66 -4.97 3.55
CA ALA A 32 -24.33 -5.40 4.79
C ALA A 32 -25.77 -4.83 4.92
N PRO A 33 -26.79 -5.68 5.19
CA PRO A 33 -28.14 -5.25 5.55
C PRO A 33 -28.14 -4.29 6.74
N ALA A 34 -29.03 -3.29 6.72
CA ALA A 34 -29.04 -2.19 7.71
C ALA A 34 -29.14 -2.67 9.18
N SER A 35 -29.82 -3.79 9.42
CA SER A 35 -30.00 -4.40 10.74
C SER A 35 -28.71 -4.94 11.35
N ILE A 36 -27.84 -5.59 10.55
CA ILE A 36 -26.59 -6.21 11.03
C ILE A 36 -25.34 -5.38 10.76
N ARG A 37 -25.44 -4.36 9.89
CA ARG A 37 -24.31 -3.51 9.48
C ARG A 37 -23.56 -2.91 10.68
N ARG A 38 -24.27 -2.37 11.68
CA ARG A 38 -23.61 -1.76 12.85
C ARG A 38 -22.85 -2.79 13.70
N LEU A 39 -23.38 -4.00 13.82
CA LEU A 39 -22.76 -5.09 14.58
C LEU A 39 -21.53 -5.63 13.85
N MET A 40 -21.65 -5.91 12.54
CA MET A 40 -20.53 -6.39 11.72
C MET A 40 -19.40 -5.36 11.67
N THR A 41 -19.71 -4.08 11.45
CA THR A 41 -18.67 -3.04 11.40
C THR A 41 -17.93 -2.90 12.73
N ARG A 42 -18.60 -3.09 13.88
CA ARG A 42 -17.93 -3.10 15.19
C ARG A 42 -17.00 -4.30 15.35
N ARG A 43 -17.41 -5.49 14.92
CA ARG A 43 -16.58 -6.70 15.01
C ARG A 43 -15.37 -6.62 14.08
N PHE A 44 -15.57 -6.13 12.86
CA PHE A 44 -14.50 -5.94 11.89
C PHE A 44 -13.58 -4.77 12.21
N LEU A 45 -13.95 -3.89 13.13
CA LEU A 45 -13.16 -2.72 13.52
C LEU A 45 -11.77 -3.09 14.05
N HIS A 46 -11.67 -4.14 14.87
CA HIS A 46 -10.39 -4.64 15.37
C HIS A 46 -9.53 -5.16 14.22
N LEU A 47 -10.12 -5.97 13.35
CA LEU A 47 -9.44 -6.51 12.18
C LEU A 47 -8.97 -5.41 11.23
N GLN A 48 -9.83 -4.41 10.98
CA GLN A 48 -9.55 -3.26 10.12
C GLN A 48 -8.45 -2.37 10.71
N ARG A 49 -8.39 -2.20 12.05
CA ARG A 49 -7.31 -1.49 12.75
C ARG A 49 -5.98 -2.21 12.60
N HIS A 50 -5.94 -3.51 12.88
CA HIS A 50 -4.72 -4.30 12.74
C HIS A 50 -4.25 -4.34 11.29
N ALA A 51 -5.16 -4.50 10.33
CA ALA A 51 -4.85 -4.47 8.92
C ALA A 51 -4.30 -3.10 8.48
N ALA A 52 -4.94 -1.99 8.88
CA ALA A 52 -4.44 -0.66 8.56
C ALA A 52 -3.04 -0.41 9.17
N ALA A 53 -2.80 -0.86 10.41
CA ALA A 53 -1.48 -0.76 11.04
C ALA A 53 -0.43 -1.59 10.28
N TRP A 54 -0.76 -2.84 9.91
CA TRP A 54 0.13 -3.66 9.09
C TRP A 54 0.38 -3.08 7.71
N SER A 55 -0.60 -2.39 7.11
CA SER A 55 -0.43 -1.70 5.82
C SER A 55 0.61 -0.58 5.92
N VAL A 56 0.57 0.23 6.98
CA VAL A 56 1.57 1.30 7.24
C VAL A 56 2.95 0.71 7.49
N ILE A 57 3.03 -0.28 8.39
CA ILE A 57 4.31 -0.91 8.77
C ILE A 57 4.96 -1.55 7.54
N SER A 58 4.20 -2.35 6.80
CA SER A 58 4.70 -2.99 5.58
C SER A 58 5.14 -1.97 4.53
N ALA A 59 4.37 -0.89 4.30
CA ALA A 59 4.75 0.15 3.35
C ALA A 59 6.07 0.85 3.73
N ALA A 60 6.28 1.15 5.01
CA ALA A 60 7.51 1.77 5.49
C ALA A 60 8.71 0.82 5.35
N PHE A 61 8.58 -0.43 5.78
CA PHE A 61 9.66 -1.42 5.63
C PHE A 61 9.96 -1.76 4.18
N MET A 62 8.95 -1.73 3.29
CA MET A 62 9.19 -1.87 1.86
C MET A 62 10.13 -0.77 1.35
N LEU A 63 9.91 0.51 1.69
CA LEU A 63 10.83 1.58 1.28
C LEU A 63 12.28 1.29 1.70
N ALA A 64 12.48 0.87 2.95
CA ALA A 64 13.79 0.53 3.49
C ALA A 64 14.43 -0.66 2.77
N ILE A 65 13.68 -1.75 2.57
CA ILE A 65 14.17 -2.94 1.87
C ILE A 65 14.44 -2.66 0.39
N GLN A 66 13.63 -1.83 -0.26
CA GLN A 66 13.88 -1.38 -1.62
C GLN A 66 15.20 -0.59 -1.70
N GLY A 67 15.51 0.24 -0.70
CA GLY A 67 16.81 0.89 -0.59
C GLY A 67 17.97 -0.10 -0.53
N GLY A 68 17.86 -1.15 0.30
CA GLY A 68 18.85 -2.21 0.33
C GLY A 68 18.97 -3.00 -0.98
N LEU A 69 17.87 -3.17 -1.73
CA LEU A 69 17.86 -3.83 -3.04
C LEU A 69 18.47 -2.96 -4.14
N MET A 70 18.35 -1.63 -4.06
CA MET A 70 18.93 -0.68 -5.02
C MET A 70 20.38 -0.29 -4.69
N GLY A 71 20.80 -0.46 -3.43
CA GLY A 71 22.16 -0.24 -2.95
C GLY A 71 23.00 -1.51 -2.86
N GLY A 72 23.89 -1.54 -1.87
CA GLY A 72 24.82 -2.61 -1.55
C GLY A 72 24.28 -3.69 -0.58
N GLY A 73 22.97 -3.78 -0.37
CA GLY A 73 22.35 -4.83 0.43
C GLY A 73 21.91 -4.40 1.83
N TRP A 74 22.07 -5.28 2.82
CA TRP A 74 21.52 -5.09 4.17
C TRP A 74 21.97 -3.81 4.90
N PRO A 75 23.25 -3.37 4.81
CA PRO A 75 23.68 -2.12 5.44
C PRO A 75 22.90 -0.90 4.95
N ASP A 76 22.47 -0.93 3.69
CA ASP A 76 21.78 0.17 3.03
C ASP A 76 20.29 0.22 3.35
N VAL A 77 19.73 -0.85 3.95
CA VAL A 77 18.32 -0.90 4.40
C VAL A 77 18.04 0.15 5.47
N PHE A 78 19.01 0.43 6.35
CA PHE A 78 18.85 1.38 7.45
C PHE A 78 19.61 2.70 7.21
N SER A 79 20.14 2.91 6.02
CA SER A 79 20.90 4.11 5.68
C SER A 79 19.97 5.24 5.26
N VAL A 80 19.98 6.34 6.02
CA VAL A 80 19.15 7.52 5.74
C VAL A 80 19.53 8.18 4.40
N SER A 81 20.82 8.13 4.01
CA SER A 81 21.26 8.64 2.72
C SER A 81 20.67 7.84 1.54
N VAL A 82 20.55 6.52 1.70
CA VAL A 82 19.93 5.63 0.71
C VAL A 82 18.43 5.88 0.64
N TRP A 83 17.74 6.10 1.77
CA TRP A 83 16.33 6.47 1.74
C TRP A 83 16.10 7.78 0.99
N GLY A 84 16.95 8.78 1.21
CA GLY A 84 16.93 10.03 0.45
C GLY A 84 17.09 9.78 -1.05
N ALA A 85 18.05 8.93 -1.45
CA ALA A 85 18.27 8.58 -2.84
C ALA A 85 17.07 7.83 -3.46
N VAL A 86 16.48 6.86 -2.74
CA VAL A 86 15.30 6.12 -3.20
C VAL A 86 14.11 7.04 -3.38
N LEU A 87 13.91 8.03 -2.51
CA LEU A 87 12.83 9.02 -2.63
C LEU A 87 12.95 9.90 -3.88
N GLN A 88 14.16 10.07 -4.43
CA GLN A 88 14.38 10.79 -5.71
C GLN A 88 14.08 9.92 -6.94
N THR A 89 13.84 8.61 -6.78
CA THR A 89 13.50 7.72 -7.89
C THR A 89 12.01 7.80 -8.24
N ARG A 90 11.64 7.35 -9.44
CA ARG A 90 10.23 7.20 -9.83
C ARG A 90 9.46 6.30 -8.86
N PHE A 91 10.09 5.26 -8.35
CA PHE A 91 9.51 4.40 -7.31
C PHE A 91 9.22 5.21 -6.05
N GLY A 92 10.20 5.94 -5.51
CA GLY A 92 10.06 6.73 -4.30
C GLY A 92 8.98 7.81 -4.40
N ALA A 93 8.90 8.48 -5.55
CA ALA A 93 7.89 9.50 -5.83
C ALA A 93 6.44 8.97 -5.77
N VAL A 94 6.21 7.72 -6.20
CA VAL A 94 4.90 7.06 -6.07
C VAL A 94 4.71 6.46 -4.68
N TRP A 95 5.76 5.88 -4.11
CA TRP A 95 5.70 5.16 -2.83
C TRP A 95 5.44 6.07 -1.62
N ILE A 96 5.89 7.32 -1.67
CA ILE A 96 5.58 8.29 -0.60
C ILE A 96 4.07 8.52 -0.48
N TRP A 97 3.35 8.59 -1.61
CA TRP A 97 1.89 8.70 -1.62
C TRP A 97 1.23 7.43 -1.08
N GLN A 98 1.82 6.26 -1.33
CA GLN A 98 1.34 5.00 -0.76
C GLN A 98 1.44 5.01 0.78
N ILE A 99 2.54 5.51 1.34
CA ILE A 99 2.74 5.66 2.79
C ILE A 99 1.76 6.69 3.38
N ILE A 100 1.62 7.86 2.74
CA ILE A 100 0.69 8.91 3.18
C ILE A 100 -0.75 8.40 3.19
N LEU A 101 -1.20 7.72 2.14
CA LEU A 101 -2.55 7.15 2.09
C LEU A 101 -2.75 6.04 3.12
N ALA A 102 -1.74 5.20 3.39
CA ALA A 102 -1.81 4.20 4.45
C ALA A 102 -1.96 4.86 5.84
N LEU A 103 -1.23 5.94 6.11
CA LEU A 103 -1.34 6.71 7.35
C LEU A 103 -2.72 7.37 7.50
N VAL A 104 -3.22 7.99 6.44
CA VAL A 104 -4.57 8.59 6.42
C VAL A 104 -5.62 7.50 6.65
N THR A 105 -5.48 6.33 6.02
CA THR A 105 -6.37 5.18 6.22
C THR A 105 -6.36 4.73 7.68
N LEU A 106 -5.18 4.58 8.29
CA LEU A 106 -5.07 4.25 9.71
C LEU A 106 -5.74 5.29 10.62
N ALA A 107 -5.52 6.58 10.36
CA ALA A 107 -6.15 7.67 11.11
C ALA A 107 -7.69 7.61 11.01
N VAL A 108 -8.23 7.41 9.81
CA VAL A 108 -9.68 7.28 9.59
C VAL A 108 -10.27 6.07 10.31
N VAL A 109 -9.55 4.93 10.30
CA VAL A 109 -9.95 3.72 11.03
C VAL A 109 -9.93 3.90 12.55
N ILE A 110 -9.06 4.76 13.08
CA ILE A 110 -9.00 5.06 14.51
C ILE A 110 -10.11 6.03 14.93
N ILE A 111 -10.31 7.13 14.19
CA ILE A 111 -11.19 8.25 14.59
C ILE A 111 -12.68 7.91 14.50
N ALA A 112 -13.17 7.50 13.32
CA ALA A 112 -14.61 7.25 13.13
C ALA A 112 -14.89 6.16 12.09
N PRO A 113 -14.40 4.93 12.32
CA PRO A 113 -14.48 3.82 11.37
C PRO A 113 -15.92 3.53 10.93
N VAL A 114 -16.91 3.56 11.84
CA VAL A 114 -18.30 3.20 11.50
C VAL A 114 -18.96 4.19 10.54
N LYS A 115 -18.67 5.49 10.68
CA LYS A 115 -19.28 6.55 9.84
C LYS A 115 -18.52 6.78 8.54
N MET A 116 -17.25 6.38 8.49
CA MET A 116 -16.33 6.72 7.40
C MET A 116 -16.01 5.54 6.47
N GLN A 117 -16.79 4.44 6.50
CA GLN A 117 -16.54 3.26 5.65
C GLN A 117 -16.47 3.58 4.15
N ARG A 118 -17.30 4.52 3.65
CA ARG A 118 -17.19 5.00 2.26
C ARG A 118 -15.85 5.69 1.96
N ARG A 119 -15.33 6.47 2.92
CA ARG A 119 -14.02 7.15 2.78
C ARG A 119 -12.88 6.12 2.79
N LEU A 120 -12.97 5.11 3.66
CA LEU A 120 -12.02 4.00 3.69
C LEU A 120 -11.99 3.22 2.38
N LEU A 121 -13.15 3.01 1.75
CA LEU A 121 -13.23 2.39 0.43
C LEU A 121 -12.52 3.23 -0.63
N ILE A 122 -12.78 4.54 -0.67
CA ILE A 122 -12.12 5.45 -1.63
C ILE A 122 -10.59 5.46 -1.41
N LEU A 123 -10.14 5.54 -0.16
CA LEU A 123 -8.71 5.53 0.18
C LEU A 123 -8.02 4.23 -0.25
N THR A 124 -8.64 3.08 0.05
CA THR A 124 -8.09 1.77 -0.34
C THR A 124 -8.09 1.55 -1.85
N VAL A 125 -9.11 2.05 -2.57
CA VAL A 125 -9.11 2.06 -4.05
C VAL A 125 -7.98 2.94 -4.59
N ALA A 126 -7.78 4.14 -4.04
CA ALA A 126 -6.68 5.01 -4.44
C ALA A 126 -5.31 4.34 -4.21
N GLN A 127 -5.13 3.63 -3.09
CA GLN A 127 -3.94 2.84 -2.82
C GLN A 127 -3.74 1.70 -3.83
N PHE A 128 -4.80 1.00 -4.25
CA PHE A 128 -4.68 -0.02 -5.30
C PHE A 128 -4.29 0.58 -6.65
N ILE A 129 -4.81 1.76 -7.01
CA ILE A 129 -4.44 2.48 -8.24
C ILE A 129 -2.96 2.87 -8.20
N LEU A 130 -2.46 3.40 -7.07
CA LEU A 130 -1.04 3.71 -6.92
C LEU A 130 -0.16 2.46 -7.02
N LEU A 131 -0.57 1.35 -6.39
CA LEU A 131 0.14 0.07 -6.49
C LEU A 131 0.20 -0.46 -7.93
N ALA A 132 -0.86 -0.28 -8.72
CA ALA A 132 -0.84 -0.60 -10.16
C ALA A 132 0.15 0.32 -10.91
N GLY A 133 0.19 1.61 -10.54
CA GLY A 133 1.14 2.58 -11.06
C GLY A 133 2.60 2.20 -10.80
N VAL A 134 2.92 1.65 -9.63
CA VAL A 134 4.27 1.12 -9.33
C VAL A 134 4.63 -0.02 -10.30
N GLY A 135 3.70 -0.93 -10.58
CA GLY A 135 3.90 -2.01 -11.56
C GLY A 135 4.17 -1.49 -12.97
N HIS A 136 3.41 -0.49 -13.44
CA HIS A 136 3.61 0.13 -14.74
C HIS A 136 4.89 0.98 -14.82
N ALA A 137 5.27 1.65 -13.73
CA ALA A 137 6.54 2.37 -13.64
C ALA A 137 7.73 1.41 -13.76
N THR A 138 7.66 0.23 -13.11
CA THR A 138 8.70 -0.80 -13.23
C THR A 138 8.68 -1.54 -14.57
N MET A 139 7.52 -1.70 -15.23
CA MET A 139 7.42 -2.33 -16.54
C MET A 139 7.92 -1.45 -17.70
N ARG A 140 7.96 -0.12 -17.51
CA ARG A 140 8.51 0.82 -18.50
C ARG A 140 10.03 0.96 -18.42
N ASP A 141 10.67 0.34 -17.44
CA ASP A 141 12.12 0.18 -17.40
C ASP A 141 12.51 -1.06 -18.23
N GLY A 142 12.41 -0.94 -19.56
CA GLY A 142 12.78 -1.99 -20.52
C GLY A 142 12.29 -1.72 -21.95
N VAL A 143 12.96 -2.29 -22.94
CA VAL A 143 12.75 -2.12 -24.41
C VAL A 143 11.28 -2.31 -24.85
N ALA A 144 10.47 -3.07 -24.09
CA ALA A 144 9.04 -3.24 -24.35
C ALA A 144 8.22 -1.96 -24.11
N GLY A 145 8.64 -1.10 -23.17
CA GLY A 145 7.97 0.17 -22.86
C GLY A 145 8.17 1.25 -23.92
N THR A 146 9.34 1.27 -24.59
CA THR A 146 9.62 2.16 -25.72
C THR A 146 8.92 1.70 -26.99
N LEU A 147 8.85 0.39 -27.26
CA LEU A 147 8.09 -0.16 -28.39
C LEU A 147 6.59 0.17 -28.31
N GLN A 148 6.01 0.18 -27.10
CA GLN A 148 4.61 0.55 -26.92
C GLN A 148 4.34 2.05 -27.14
N GLN A 149 5.34 2.91 -26.93
CA GLN A 149 5.25 4.34 -27.26
C GLN A 149 5.34 4.61 -28.77
N ILE A 150 6.17 3.85 -29.49
CA ILE A 150 6.30 3.96 -30.96
C ILE A 150 5.04 3.42 -31.65
N ASN A 151 4.40 2.40 -31.10
CA ASN A 151 3.16 1.84 -31.66
C ASN A 151 1.91 2.72 -31.44
N HIS A 152 2.01 3.76 -30.61
CA HIS A 152 0.94 4.73 -30.38
C HIS A 152 1.27 6.13 -30.93
N ALA A 153 2.28 6.24 -31.81
CA ALA A 153 2.53 7.39 -32.68
C ALA A 153 2.04 7.06 -34.10
#